data_AF-A0A660U2T7-F1
#
_entry.id   AF-A0A660U2T7-F1
#
_cell.length_a   1.000
_cell.length_b   1.000
_cell.length_c   1.000
_cell.angle_alpha   90.00
_cell.angle_beta   90.00
_cell.angle_gamma   90.00
#
_symmetry.space_group_name_H-M   'P 1'
#
loop_
_entity.id
_entity.type
_entity.pdbx_description
1 polymer ?
#
loop_
_entity_poly.entity_id
_entity_poly.type
_entity_poly.pdbx_seq_one_letter_code
_entity_poly.pdbx_strand_id
1 'polypeptide(L)'
;MYERIVALGGPGFPKPRHVRVRVGTPLKDIIRGEIDSQRVCILRGGLFIGEIVSDIENESVNFDDDGFFFLPKLEKREMLSFLKPGFRRVSHLPVFMSSLIRAADSEITNSLRGELRPCIACGSCELICPAGLFPNLIHRHLYANDIDEAERLRVDLCVDCNLCTYICPSKIELQKQFHEAKLQLEEKKNLNL
;
A
#
# COMPACT_ATOMS: atom_id res chain seq x y z
N MET A 1 -9.01 -21.05 24.35
CA MET A 1 -7.92 -20.68 23.42
C MET A 1 -8.57 -20.29 22.11
N TYR A 2 -8.35 -19.07 21.62
CA TYR A 2 -9.05 -18.56 20.44
C TYR A 2 -8.38 -19.06 19.16
N GLU A 3 -9.18 -19.59 18.24
CA GLU A 3 -8.75 -19.99 16.89
C GLU A 3 -9.22 -18.93 15.89
N ARG A 4 -8.39 -18.64 14.88
CA ARG A 4 -8.69 -17.71 13.79
C ARG A 4 -8.32 -18.34 12.45
N ILE A 5 -9.02 -17.92 11.39
CA ILE A 5 -8.68 -18.29 10.02
C ILE A 5 -7.91 -17.13 9.43
N VAL A 6 -6.67 -17.38 9.01
CA VAL A 6 -5.84 -16.37 8.34
C VAL A 6 -5.63 -16.76 6.87
N ALA A 7 -5.71 -15.77 5.98
CA ALA A 7 -5.42 -15.95 4.57
C ALA A 7 -3.92 -15.82 4.31
N LEU A 8 -3.32 -16.78 3.60
CA LEU A 8 -1.95 -16.69 3.10
C LEU A 8 -2.01 -16.60 1.58
N GLY A 9 -1.49 -15.52 1.00
CA GLY A 9 -1.56 -15.35 -0.45
C GLY A 9 -0.73 -14.20 -1.01
N GLY A 10 -0.76 -14.04 -2.32
CA GLY A 10 0.02 -13.05 -3.04
C GLY A 10 1.00 -13.68 -4.03
N PRO A 11 1.54 -12.88 -4.96
CA PRO A 11 2.41 -13.37 -6.04
C PRO A 11 3.72 -14.00 -5.53
N GLY A 12 4.14 -13.70 -4.30
CA GLY A 12 5.32 -14.28 -3.65
C GLY A 12 5.05 -15.59 -2.91
N PHE A 13 3.81 -16.09 -2.88
CA PHE A 13 3.46 -17.31 -2.14
C PHE A 13 3.06 -18.45 -3.08
N PRO A 14 3.79 -19.58 -3.12
CA PRO A 14 3.54 -20.65 -4.08
C PRO A 14 2.17 -21.34 -3.97
N LYS A 15 1.62 -21.45 -2.74
CA LYS A 15 0.39 -22.21 -2.47
C LYS A 15 -0.59 -21.40 -1.61
N PRO A 16 -1.31 -20.43 -2.20
CA PRO A 16 -2.32 -19.64 -1.50
C PRO A 16 -3.36 -20.53 -0.81
N ARG A 17 -3.64 -20.25 0.47
CA ARG A 17 -4.54 -21.06 1.29
C ARG A 17 -5.06 -20.27 2.48
N HIS A 18 -6.19 -20.72 3.01
CA HIS A 18 -6.65 -20.33 4.34
C HIS A 18 -6.17 -21.37 5.34
N VAL A 19 -5.64 -20.91 6.48
CA VAL A 19 -5.21 -21.80 7.56
C VAL A 19 -5.94 -21.44 8.84
N ARG A 20 -6.46 -22.45 9.54
CA ARG A 20 -7.00 -22.29 10.88
C ARG A 20 -5.87 -22.48 11.87
N VAL A 21 -5.61 -21.46 12.66
CA VAL A 21 -4.48 -21.38 13.60
C VAL A 21 -4.95 -20.84 14.93
N ARG A 22 -4.16 -21.11 15.98
CA ARG A 22 -4.40 -20.50 17.30
C ARG A 22 -3.74 -19.13 17.34
N VAL A 23 -4.38 -18.18 18.02
CA VAL A 23 -3.73 -16.89 18.31
C VAL A 23 -2.44 -17.16 19.10
N GLY A 24 -1.34 -16.50 18.70
CA GLY A 24 0.02 -16.71 19.20
C GLY A 24 0.83 -17.78 18.46
N THR A 25 0.27 -18.42 17.42
CA THR A 25 1.05 -19.35 16.58
C THR A 25 2.16 -18.58 15.86
N PRO A 26 3.44 -19.00 15.95
CA PRO A 26 4.54 -18.36 15.23
C PRO A 26 4.34 -18.39 13.70
N LEU A 27 4.70 -17.31 13.02
CA LEU A 27 4.53 -17.22 11.56
C LEU A 27 5.33 -18.28 10.79
N LYS A 28 6.52 -18.64 11.29
CA LYS A 28 7.35 -19.71 10.72
C LYS A 28 6.61 -21.05 10.60
N ASP A 29 5.76 -21.38 11.57
CA ASP A 29 5.02 -22.66 11.62
C ASP A 29 3.89 -22.69 10.58
N ILE A 30 3.39 -21.51 10.22
CA ILE A 30 2.30 -21.32 9.26
C ILE A 30 2.82 -21.33 7.83
N ILE A 31 3.97 -20.68 7.62
CA ILE A 31 4.67 -20.61 6.33
C ILE A 31 5.32 -21.97 5.98
N ARG A 32 5.71 -22.78 6.98
CA ARG A 32 6.27 -24.14 6.81
C ARG A 32 7.52 -24.19 5.92
N GLY A 33 8.33 -23.13 5.90
CA GLY A 33 9.53 -23.05 5.06
C GLY A 33 9.26 -23.02 3.55
N GLU A 34 8.02 -22.70 3.13
CA GLU A 34 7.65 -22.62 1.71
C GLU A 34 8.23 -21.39 0.99
N ILE A 35 8.90 -20.50 1.73
CA ILE A 35 9.32 -19.18 1.26
C ILE A 35 10.77 -18.94 1.62
N ASP A 36 11.51 -18.37 0.68
CA ASP A 36 12.81 -17.75 0.93
C ASP A 36 12.58 -16.32 1.48
N SER A 37 12.90 -16.13 2.76
CA SER A 37 12.72 -14.85 3.47
C SER A 37 13.52 -13.70 2.87
N GLN A 38 14.60 -13.98 2.12
CA GLN A 38 15.38 -12.93 1.46
C GLN A 38 14.71 -12.41 0.19
N ARG A 39 13.85 -13.22 -0.45
CA ARG A 39 13.24 -12.93 -1.75
C ARG A 39 11.80 -12.49 -1.68
N VAL A 40 11.21 -12.43 -0.48
CA VAL A 40 9.80 -12.09 -0.31
C VAL A 40 9.64 -11.03 0.78
N CYS A 41 8.84 -10.01 0.49
CA CYS A 41 8.34 -9.06 1.45
C CYS A 41 6.97 -9.54 1.95
N ILE A 42 6.81 -9.62 3.27
CA ILE A 42 5.59 -10.09 3.92
C ILE A 42 4.87 -8.88 4.49
N LEU A 43 3.59 -8.75 4.16
CA LEU A 43 2.68 -7.76 4.72
C LEU A 43 1.69 -8.47 5.64
N ARG A 44 1.60 -8.04 6.90
CA ARG A 44 0.51 -8.40 7.81
C ARG A 44 -0.72 -7.59 7.40
N GLY A 45 -1.83 -8.26 7.12
CA GLY A 45 -3.05 -7.66 6.58
C GLY A 45 -3.07 -7.61 5.05
N GLY A 46 -3.47 -6.47 4.49
CA GLY A 46 -3.69 -6.29 3.05
C GLY A 46 -2.54 -5.65 2.29
N LEU A 47 -2.62 -5.64 0.95
CA LEU A 47 -1.61 -5.03 0.09
C LEU A 47 -1.45 -3.51 0.32
N PHE A 48 -2.52 -2.81 0.67
CA PHE A 48 -2.55 -1.34 0.72
C PHE A 48 -2.37 -0.77 2.12
N ILE A 49 -2.86 -1.47 3.15
CA ILE A 49 -2.91 -1.00 4.55
C ILE A 49 -2.02 -1.89 5.43
N GLY A 50 -1.47 -2.97 4.88
CA GLY A 50 -0.72 -3.93 5.66
C GLY A 50 0.62 -3.40 6.16
N GLU A 51 1.05 -3.93 7.29
CA GLU A 51 2.32 -3.60 7.92
C GLU A 51 3.42 -4.56 7.44
N ILE A 52 4.62 -4.04 7.26
CA ILE A 52 5.75 -4.87 6.85
C ILE A 52 6.21 -5.71 8.04
N VAL A 53 6.20 -7.03 7.89
CA VAL A 53 6.74 -7.96 8.87
C VAL A 53 8.25 -8.04 8.68
N SER A 54 9.02 -7.46 9.60
CA SER A 54 10.49 -7.41 9.52
C SER A 54 11.17 -8.69 10.02
N ASP A 55 10.58 -9.38 10.99
CA ASP A 55 11.19 -10.55 11.65
C ASP A 55 10.19 -11.72 11.70
N ILE A 56 10.39 -12.70 10.84
CA ILE A 56 9.52 -13.88 10.74
C ILE A 56 9.67 -14.81 11.95
N GLU A 57 10.82 -14.76 12.64
CA GLU A 57 11.12 -15.71 13.72
C GLU A 57 10.42 -15.35 15.03
N ASN A 58 10.32 -14.04 15.31
CA ASN A 58 9.72 -13.52 16.54
C ASN A 58 8.24 -13.12 16.38
N GLU A 59 7.75 -13.03 15.15
CA GLU A 59 6.37 -12.64 14.89
C GLU A 59 5.41 -13.83 14.99
N SER A 60 4.21 -13.53 15.48
CA SER A 60 3.14 -14.51 15.68
C SER A 60 1.80 -13.98 15.18
N VAL A 61 0.82 -14.86 15.08
CA VAL A 61 -0.54 -14.49 14.70
C VAL A 61 -1.23 -13.78 15.86
N ASN A 62 -1.58 -12.52 15.65
CA ASN A 62 -2.31 -11.70 16.60
C ASN A 62 -3.83 -11.94 16.50
N PHE A 63 -4.57 -11.32 17.42
CA PHE A 63 -6.02 -11.46 17.47
C PHE A 63 -6.71 -10.78 16.28
N ASP A 64 -6.16 -9.69 15.77
CA ASP A 64 -6.67 -8.83 14.70
C ASP A 64 -6.16 -9.21 13.31
N ASP A 65 -5.27 -10.21 13.21
CA ASP A 65 -4.71 -10.65 11.94
C ASP A 65 -5.76 -11.35 11.05
N ASP A 66 -6.05 -10.77 9.89
CA ASP A 66 -6.95 -11.36 8.88
C ASP A 66 -6.18 -12.19 7.84
N GLY A 67 -4.92 -11.88 7.60
CA GLY A 67 -4.09 -12.57 6.61
C GLY A 67 -2.69 -12.01 6.49
N PHE A 68 -1.88 -12.69 5.68
CA PHE A 68 -0.52 -12.32 5.32
C PHE A 68 -0.39 -12.32 3.80
N PHE A 69 0.07 -11.19 3.26
CA PHE A 69 0.25 -10.99 1.84
C PHE A 69 1.75 -11.02 1.49
N PHE A 70 2.10 -11.86 0.52
CA PHE A 70 3.49 -12.14 0.14
C PHE A 70 3.80 -11.52 -1.23
N LEU A 71 4.78 -10.62 -1.27
CA LEU A 71 5.24 -9.94 -2.48
C LEU A 71 6.67 -10.36 -2.83
N PRO A 72 6.98 -10.70 -4.10
CA PRO A 72 8.36 -10.90 -4.52
C PRO A 72 9.16 -9.61 -4.32
N LYS A 73 10.33 -9.74 -3.69
CA LYS A 73 11.28 -8.65 -3.47
C LYS A 73 12.12 -8.47 -4.72
N LEU A 74 12.08 -7.27 -5.30
CA LEU A 74 12.93 -6.91 -6.42
C LEU A 74 14.20 -6.23 -5.90
N GLU A 75 15.33 -6.94 -5.90
CA GLU A 75 16.60 -6.40 -5.38
C GLU A 75 17.33 -5.47 -6.35
N LYS A 76 17.08 -5.60 -7.65
CA LYS A 76 17.80 -4.83 -8.67
C LYS A 76 16.93 -3.70 -9.22
N ARG A 77 17.44 -2.47 -9.15
CA ARG A 77 16.89 -1.34 -9.91
C ARG A 77 16.91 -1.72 -11.40
N GLU A 78 15.77 -1.54 -12.04
CA GLU A 78 15.68 -1.80 -13.47
C GLU A 78 16.48 -0.74 -14.23
N MET A 79 17.55 -1.18 -14.89
CA MET A 79 18.37 -0.32 -15.72
C MET A 79 17.52 0.29 -16.86
N LEU A 80 17.61 1.63 -16.99
CA LEU A 80 16.89 2.44 -17.98
C LEU A 80 15.38 2.13 -18.06
N SER A 81 14.70 1.99 -16.91
CA SER A 81 13.25 1.68 -16.85
C SER A 81 12.37 2.65 -17.67
N PHE A 82 12.79 3.91 -17.84
CA PHE A 82 12.08 4.92 -18.64
C PHE A 82 12.08 4.65 -20.16
N LEU A 83 13.04 3.88 -20.67
CA LEU A 83 13.08 3.46 -22.08
C LEU A 83 12.30 2.18 -22.34
N LYS A 84 11.86 1.47 -21.29
CA LYS A 84 11.19 0.18 -21.45
C LYS A 84 9.72 0.40 -21.86
N PRO A 85 9.26 -0.23 -22.95
CA PRO A 85 7.88 -0.09 -23.43
C PRO A 85 6.82 -0.71 -22.49
N GLY A 86 7.24 -1.53 -21.51
CA GLY A 86 6.35 -2.00 -20.45
C GLY A 86 5.26 -2.98 -20.90
N PHE A 87 5.58 -4.00 -21.69
CA PHE A 87 4.60 -5.00 -22.17
C PHE A 87 3.82 -5.72 -21.05
N ARG A 88 4.40 -5.83 -19.85
CA ARG A 88 3.82 -6.57 -18.71
C ARG A 88 3.47 -5.67 -17.52
N ARG A 89 3.38 -4.36 -17.74
CA ARG A 89 3.11 -3.37 -16.68
C ARG A 89 1.82 -2.65 -16.94
N VAL A 90 0.89 -2.68 -16.01
CA VAL A 90 -0.34 -1.91 -16.16
C VAL A 90 -0.14 -0.55 -15.47
N SER A 91 -0.70 0.49 -16.07
CA SER A 91 -0.80 1.82 -15.48
C SER A 91 -2.22 2.33 -15.71
N HIS A 92 -2.69 3.18 -14.81
CA HIS A 92 -3.99 3.85 -14.94
C HIS A 92 -4.07 4.68 -16.22
N LEU A 93 -2.98 5.40 -16.52
CA LEU A 93 -2.84 6.07 -17.79
C LEU A 93 -2.34 5.05 -18.83
N PRO A 94 -2.85 5.06 -20.07
CA PRO A 94 -2.46 4.11 -21.12
C PRO A 94 -1.08 4.43 -21.72
N VAL A 95 -0.06 4.58 -20.86
CA VAL A 95 1.31 5.00 -21.22
C VAL A 95 2.23 3.82 -21.56
N PHE A 96 1.85 2.60 -21.19
CA PHE A 96 2.62 1.39 -21.48
C PHE A 96 2.00 0.58 -22.62
N MET A 97 2.85 -0.17 -23.31
CA MET A 97 2.46 -1.04 -24.43
C MET A 97 1.48 -2.15 -24.00
N SER A 98 1.50 -2.52 -22.72
CA SER A 98 0.51 -3.41 -22.10
C SER A 98 -0.95 -2.99 -22.36
N SER A 99 -1.22 -1.69 -22.48
CA SER A 99 -2.56 -1.15 -22.77
C SER A 99 -3.05 -1.55 -24.17
N LEU A 100 -2.14 -1.56 -25.15
CA LEU A 100 -2.43 -1.95 -26.54
C LEU A 100 -2.71 -3.46 -26.66
N ILE A 101 -1.96 -4.28 -25.94
CA ILE A 101 -2.13 -5.74 -25.94
C ILE A 101 -3.07 -6.26 -24.83
N ARG A 102 -3.65 -5.36 -24.02
CA ARG A 102 -4.48 -5.67 -22.83
C ARG A 102 -3.86 -6.72 -21.91
N ALA A 103 -2.54 -6.63 -21.70
CA ALA A 103 -1.82 -7.55 -20.82
C ALA A 103 -2.09 -7.21 -19.35
N ALA A 104 -2.26 -8.24 -18.52
CA ALA A 104 -2.32 -8.09 -17.06
C ALA A 104 -0.94 -7.72 -16.49
N ASP A 105 -0.93 -7.05 -15.32
CA ASP A 105 0.32 -6.79 -14.61
C ASP A 105 0.81 -8.09 -13.99
N SER A 106 1.83 -8.70 -14.60
CA SER A 106 2.44 -9.92 -14.10
C SER A 106 3.59 -9.65 -13.12
N GLU A 107 3.86 -8.39 -12.78
CA GLU A 107 5.07 -7.95 -12.09
C GLU A 107 4.75 -7.19 -10.78
N ILE A 108 3.63 -7.51 -10.10
CA ILE A 108 3.31 -6.92 -8.79
C ILE A 108 4.39 -7.35 -7.78
N THR A 109 5.21 -6.39 -7.42
CA THR A 109 6.41 -6.53 -6.58
C THR A 109 6.47 -5.37 -5.59
N ASN A 110 7.42 -5.41 -4.66
CA ASN A 110 7.65 -4.31 -3.73
C ASN A 110 8.40 -3.10 -4.33
N SER A 111 8.56 -3.02 -5.65
CA SER A 111 9.36 -1.97 -6.29
C SER A 111 8.52 -0.72 -6.58
N LEU A 112 9.08 0.47 -6.33
CA LEU A 112 8.40 1.75 -6.64
C LEU A 112 8.31 2.05 -8.14
N ARG A 113 9.06 1.32 -8.98
CA ARG A 113 9.17 1.51 -10.44
C ARG A 113 9.42 2.99 -10.84
N GLY A 114 10.25 3.70 -10.09
CA GLY A 114 10.52 5.12 -10.30
C GLY A 114 11.01 5.80 -9.04
N GLU A 115 11.05 7.12 -9.07
CA GLU A 115 11.40 7.97 -7.93
C GLU A 115 10.27 8.97 -7.62
N LEU A 116 10.34 9.57 -6.44
CA LEU A 116 9.43 10.62 -5.99
C LEU A 116 9.57 11.85 -6.90
N ARG A 117 8.44 12.43 -7.31
CA ARG A 117 8.39 13.63 -8.16
C ARG A 117 7.37 14.62 -7.61
N PRO A 118 7.43 15.91 -8.00
CA PRO A 118 6.38 16.86 -7.69
C PRO A 118 5.01 16.42 -8.23
N CYS A 119 3.95 16.85 -7.56
CA CYS A 119 2.58 16.62 -8.02
C CYS A 119 2.34 17.37 -9.32
N ILE A 120 1.85 16.68 -10.36
CA ILE A 120 1.49 17.27 -11.65
C ILE A 120 -0.02 17.57 -11.78
N ALA A 121 -0.77 17.48 -10.67
CA ALA A 121 -2.21 17.70 -10.61
C ALA A 121 -3.03 16.89 -11.65
N CYS A 122 -2.62 15.62 -11.90
CA CYS A 122 -3.24 14.77 -12.92
C CYS A 122 -4.69 14.31 -12.62
N GLY A 123 -5.19 14.46 -11.40
CA GLY A 123 -6.56 14.05 -11.02
C GLY A 123 -6.77 12.55 -10.77
N SER A 124 -5.81 11.67 -11.05
CA SER A 124 -6.00 10.21 -10.87
C SER A 124 -6.37 9.79 -9.43
N CYS A 125 -5.89 10.53 -8.43
CA CYS A 125 -6.19 10.27 -7.02
C CYS A 125 -7.65 10.58 -6.64
N GLU A 126 -8.30 11.53 -7.32
CA GLU A 126 -9.71 11.87 -7.13
C GLU A 126 -10.60 10.75 -7.68
N LEU A 127 -10.29 10.27 -8.89
CA LEU A 127 -11.06 9.22 -9.58
C LEU A 127 -11.15 7.90 -8.79
N ILE A 128 -10.10 7.57 -8.02
CA ILE A 128 -10.04 6.32 -7.25
C ILE A 128 -10.47 6.48 -5.79
N CYS A 129 -10.76 7.70 -5.33
CA CYS A 129 -11.05 7.94 -3.93
C CYS A 129 -12.46 7.42 -3.57
N PRO A 130 -12.60 6.40 -2.70
CA PRO A 130 -13.92 5.89 -2.33
C PRO A 130 -14.71 6.87 -1.46
N ALA A 131 -14.04 7.80 -0.78
CA ALA A 131 -14.65 8.83 0.03
C ALA A 131 -15.05 10.09 -0.77
N GLY A 132 -14.74 10.15 -2.07
CA GLY A 132 -15.05 11.31 -2.92
C GLY A 132 -14.29 12.59 -2.53
N LEU A 133 -13.09 12.46 -1.96
CA LEU A 133 -12.23 13.59 -1.62
C LEU A 133 -11.49 14.12 -2.86
N PHE A 134 -10.82 15.26 -2.68
CA PHE A 134 -9.90 15.85 -3.66
C PHE A 134 -8.44 15.75 -3.18
N PRO A 135 -7.78 14.58 -3.25
CA PRO A 135 -6.46 14.38 -2.65
C PRO A 135 -5.37 15.32 -3.21
N ASN A 136 -5.46 15.69 -4.49
CA ASN A 136 -4.54 16.64 -5.12
C ASN A 136 -4.63 18.05 -4.50
N LEU A 137 -5.85 18.52 -4.19
CA LEU A 137 -6.06 19.82 -3.53
C LEU A 137 -5.64 19.76 -2.07
N ILE A 138 -6.05 18.72 -1.34
CA ILE A 138 -5.65 18.50 0.07
C ILE A 138 -4.12 18.48 0.17
N HIS A 139 -3.45 17.69 -0.68
CA HIS A 139 -1.99 17.64 -0.74
C HIS A 139 -1.35 19.02 -0.95
N ARG A 140 -1.92 19.88 -1.80
CA ARG A 140 -1.40 21.22 -2.04
C ARG A 140 -1.47 22.09 -0.78
N HIS A 141 -2.57 22.03 -0.03
CA HIS A 141 -2.72 22.76 1.23
C HIS A 141 -1.80 22.20 2.32
N LEU A 142 -1.72 20.87 2.46
CA LEU A 142 -0.78 20.23 3.38
C LEU A 142 0.68 20.55 3.05
N TYR A 143 1.04 20.64 1.76
CA TYR A 143 2.38 21.05 1.33
C TYR A 143 2.72 22.50 1.75
N ALA A 144 1.71 23.37 1.85
CA ALA A 144 1.84 24.72 2.37
C ALA A 144 1.71 24.82 3.91
N ASN A 145 1.62 23.68 4.61
CA ASN A 145 1.31 23.58 6.04
C ASN A 145 -0.03 24.25 6.44
N ASP A 146 -0.98 24.32 5.52
CA ASP A 146 -2.30 24.90 5.73
C ASP A 146 -3.31 23.79 6.13
N ILE A 147 -3.26 23.43 7.41
CA ILE A 147 -4.11 22.38 7.99
C ILE A 147 -5.58 22.81 8.08
N ASP A 148 -5.84 24.11 8.24
CA ASP A 148 -7.20 24.65 8.33
C ASP A 148 -7.95 24.50 7.01
N GLU A 149 -7.30 24.77 5.87
CA GLU A 149 -7.89 24.47 4.56
C GLU A 149 -8.02 22.97 4.30
N ALA A 150 -7.08 22.14 4.79
CA ALA A 150 -7.22 20.70 4.69
C ALA A 150 -8.45 20.17 5.47
N GLU A 151 -8.76 20.75 6.63
CA GLU A 151 -10.00 20.44 7.37
C GLU A 151 -11.24 20.91 6.62
N ARG A 152 -11.22 22.11 6.01
CA ARG A 152 -12.33 22.59 5.15
C ARG A 152 -12.59 21.66 3.98
N LEU A 153 -11.55 21.08 3.40
CA LEU A 153 -11.61 20.06 2.35
C LEU A 153 -11.97 18.66 2.87
N ARG A 154 -12.30 18.53 4.15
CA ARG A 154 -12.75 17.30 4.80
C ARG A 154 -11.74 16.16 4.79
N VAL A 155 -10.46 16.48 5.03
CA VAL A 155 -9.40 15.45 5.20
C VAL A 155 -9.73 14.45 6.32
N ASP A 156 -10.55 14.86 7.30
CA ASP A 156 -11.08 14.02 8.37
C ASP A 156 -11.87 12.79 7.86
N LEU A 157 -12.53 12.91 6.70
CA LEU A 157 -13.33 11.84 6.10
C LEU A 157 -12.52 10.80 5.33
N CYS A 158 -11.20 10.95 5.20
CA CYS A 158 -10.37 9.93 4.57
C CYS A 158 -10.55 8.58 5.29
N VAL A 159 -10.61 7.47 4.56
CA VAL A 159 -10.79 6.12 5.15
C VAL A 159 -9.49 5.31 5.17
N ASP A 160 -8.36 5.96 4.93
CA ASP A 160 -7.02 5.35 5.00
C ASP A 160 -6.81 4.11 4.08
N CYS A 161 -7.54 4.06 2.97
CA CYS A 161 -7.48 2.96 2.00
C CYS A 161 -6.20 2.88 1.13
N ASN A 162 -5.35 3.91 1.18
CA ASN A 162 -4.07 4.02 0.45
C ASN A 162 -4.13 3.94 -1.10
N LEU A 163 -5.32 3.97 -1.71
CA LEU A 163 -5.50 3.91 -3.17
C LEU A 163 -4.91 5.14 -3.89
N CYS A 164 -5.01 6.32 -3.28
CA CYS A 164 -4.48 7.57 -3.83
C CYS A 164 -2.95 7.55 -3.94
N THR A 165 -2.25 6.94 -2.98
CA THR A 165 -0.80 6.72 -3.01
C THR A 165 -0.43 5.74 -4.11
N TYR A 166 -1.15 4.61 -4.19
CA TYR A 166 -0.88 3.57 -5.18
C TYR A 166 -1.00 4.08 -6.62
N ILE A 167 -2.04 4.87 -6.92
CA ILE A 167 -2.31 5.37 -8.27
C ILE A 167 -1.41 6.55 -8.68
N CYS A 168 -0.75 7.20 -7.72
CA CYS A 168 -0.03 8.44 -7.94
C CYS A 168 1.19 8.23 -8.87
N PRO A 169 1.22 8.85 -10.07
CA PRO A 169 2.37 8.73 -10.97
C PRO A 169 3.63 9.39 -10.39
N SER A 170 3.43 10.39 -9.52
CA SER A 170 4.50 11.13 -8.81
C SER A 170 5.04 10.39 -7.57
N LYS A 171 4.50 9.21 -7.23
CA LYS A 171 4.93 8.38 -6.08
C LYS A 171 4.87 9.09 -4.72
N ILE A 172 3.91 10.00 -4.58
CA ILE A 172 3.66 10.76 -3.35
C ILE A 172 2.83 9.89 -2.39
N GLU A 173 3.26 9.80 -1.14
CA GLU A 173 2.56 9.09 -0.07
C GLU A 173 1.40 9.93 0.49
N LEU A 174 0.36 10.10 -0.33
CA LEU A 174 -0.80 10.94 -0.02
C LEU A 174 -1.54 10.46 1.23
N GLN A 175 -1.75 9.14 1.37
CA GLN A 175 -2.47 8.62 2.54
C GLN A 175 -1.72 8.90 3.84
N LYS A 176 -0.38 8.77 3.84
CA LYS A 176 0.44 9.10 5.02
C LYS A 176 0.27 10.56 5.42
N GLN A 177 0.33 11.48 4.46
CA GLN A 177 0.10 12.91 4.72
C GLN A 177 -1.29 13.17 5.30
N PHE A 178 -2.32 12.47 4.82
CA PHE A 178 -3.68 12.66 5.32
C PHE A 178 -3.86 12.07 6.71
N HIS A 179 -3.22 10.94 6.99
CA HIS A 179 -3.19 10.35 8.32
C HIS A 179 -2.51 11.28 9.33
N GLU A 180 -1.35 11.83 8.99
CA GLU A 180 -0.65 12.83 9.82
C GLU A 180 -1.51 14.09 10.04
N ALA A 181 -2.18 14.59 8.98
CA ALA A 181 -3.07 15.74 9.09
C ALA A 181 -4.26 15.49 10.04
N LYS A 182 -4.83 14.28 10.04
CA LYS A 182 -5.90 13.92 10.98
C LYS A 182 -5.42 13.95 12.43
N LEU A 183 -4.26 13.36 12.71
CA LEU A 183 -3.68 13.38 14.05
C LEU A 183 -3.46 14.82 14.54
N GLN A 184 -2.95 15.70 13.68
CA GLN A 184 -2.80 17.12 13.99
C GLN A 184 -4.14 17.82 14.28
N LEU A 185 -5.20 17.48 13.55
CA LEU A 185 -6.53 18.01 13.80
C LEU A 185 -7.13 17.51 15.12
N GLU A 186 -6.89 16.26 15.48
CA GLU A 186 -7.30 15.69 16.77
C GLU A 186 -6.56 16.38 17.93
N GLU A 187 -5.25 16.57 17.81
CA GLU A 187 -4.45 17.33 18.80
C GLU A 187 -4.97 18.77 18.95
N LYS A 188 -5.24 19.46 17.84
CA LYS A 188 -5.81 20.82 17.85
C LYS A 188 -7.18 20.87 18.52
N LYS A 189 -8.03 19.86 18.32
CA LYS A 189 -9.35 19.77 18.98
C LYS A 189 -9.21 19.56 20.48
N ASN A 190 -8.28 18.71 20.90
CA ASN A 190 -8.00 18.44 22.32
C ASN A 190 -7.42 19.65 23.06
N LEU A 191 -6.65 20.51 22.38
CA LEU A 191 -6.08 21.74 22.96
C LEU A 191 -7.09 22.88 23.11
N ASN A 192 -8.19 22.85 22.36
CA ASN A 192 -9.24 23.86 22.39
C ASN A 192 -10.43 23.47 23.31
N LEU A 193 -10.33 22.35 24.02
CA LEU A 193 -11.25 21.86 25.06
C LEU A 193 -10.69 22.20 26.45
#